data_AF-A0A1M5M778-F1
#
_entry.id   AF-A0A1M5M778-F1
#
_cell.length_a   1.000
_cell.length_b   1.000
_cell.length_c   1.000
_cell.angle_alpha   90.00
_cell.angle_beta   90.00
_cell.angle_gamma   90.00
#
_symmetry.space_group_name_H-M   'P 1'
#
loop_
_entity.id
_entity.type
_entity.pdbx_description
1 polymer ?
#
loop_
_entity_poly.entity_id
_entity_poly.type
_entity_poly.pdbx_seq_one_letter_code
_entity_poly.pdbx_strand_id
1 'polypeptide(L)'
;MTGAPDFIRGGQGYWKVHNVPHVRKLDGQPTMLTVWKSFCAKCGGPFETTISAADERGPQNRRCFDHRAPGRAVERRKRKKKK
;
A
#
# COMPACT_ATOMS: atom_id res chain seq x y z
N MET A 1 -18.12 5.52 4.58
CA MET A 1 -17.52 4.31 5.17
C MET A 1 -18.23 4.12 6.50
N THR A 2 -19.23 3.24 6.57
CA THR A 2 -20.22 3.21 7.68
C THR A 2 -20.18 1.91 8.51
N GLY A 3 -19.06 1.17 8.46
CA GLY A 3 -18.84 -0.04 9.26
C GLY A 3 -17.54 0.01 10.05
N ALA A 4 -17.31 -0.97 10.92
CA ALA A 4 -16.02 -1.15 11.59
C ALA A 4 -14.88 -1.31 10.56
N PRO A 5 -13.70 -0.75 10.81
CA PRO A 5 -12.56 -0.93 9.92
C PRO A 5 -12.07 -2.38 9.94
N ASP A 6 -11.70 -2.91 8.77
CA ASP A 6 -11.09 -4.24 8.62
C ASP A 6 -9.66 -4.29 9.20
N PHE A 7 -9.00 -3.13 9.32
CA PHE A 7 -7.66 -3.01 9.88
C PHE A 7 -7.46 -1.65 10.57
N ILE A 8 -6.76 -1.65 11.70
CA ILE A 8 -6.45 -0.43 12.46
C ILE A 8 -4.94 -0.29 12.60
N ARG A 9 -4.44 0.93 12.36
CA ARG A 9 -3.02 1.25 12.55
C ARG A 9 -2.85 2.65 13.11
N GLY A 10 -2.28 2.75 14.31
CA GLY A 10 -2.02 4.03 14.98
C GLY A 10 -3.26 4.92 15.04
N GLY A 11 -4.41 4.34 15.39
CA GLY A 11 -5.72 5.00 15.46
C GLY A 11 -6.43 5.21 14.12
N GLN A 12 -5.80 4.88 12.99
CA GLN A 12 -6.40 5.02 11.66
C GLN A 12 -7.06 3.73 11.20
N GLY A 13 -8.35 3.83 10.84
CA GLY A 13 -9.12 2.73 10.26
C GLY A 13 -8.90 2.60 8.75
N TYR A 14 -8.89 1.36 8.28
CA TYR A 14 -8.81 0.99 6.88
C TYR A 14 -9.90 -0.01 6.55
N TRP A 15 -10.57 0.19 5.40
CA TRP A 15 -11.64 -0.68 4.91
C TRP A 15 -11.21 -1.34 3.61
N LYS A 16 -11.31 -2.66 3.53
CA LYS A 16 -11.09 -3.40 2.30
C LYS A 16 -12.23 -3.07 1.33
N VAL A 17 -11.86 -2.75 0.09
CA VAL A 17 -12.83 -2.45 -0.96
C VAL A 17 -13.00 -3.67 -1.86
N HIS A 18 -11.90 -4.12 -2.46
CA HIS A 18 -11.87 -5.28 -3.36
C HIS A 18 -10.42 -5.71 -3.60
N ASN A 19 -10.24 -6.86 -4.24
CA ASN A 19 -8.93 -7.30 -4.73
C ASN A 19 -8.85 -7.07 -6.25
N VAL A 20 -7.69 -6.67 -6.74
CA VAL A 20 -7.40 -6.49 -8.18
C VAL A 20 -6.23 -7.38 -8.61
N PRO A 21 -6.29 -8.02 -9.78
CA PRO A 21 -5.14 -8.73 -10.34
C PRO A 21 -4.04 -7.74 -10.72
N HIS A 22 -2.79 -8.13 -10.50
CA HIS A 22 -1.60 -7.34 -10.80
C HIS A 22 -0.46 -8.23 -11.30
N VAL A 23 0.32 -7.72 -12.24
CA VAL A 23 1.54 -8.41 -12.70
C VAL A 23 2.75 -7.69 -12.12
N ARG A 24 3.54 -8.41 -11.32
CA ARG A 24 4.74 -7.86 -10.70
C ARG A 24 5.77 -7.51 -11.78
N LYS A 25 6.26 -6.26 -11.76
CA LYS A 25 7.21 -5.75 -12.76
C LYS A 25 8.60 -6.43 -12.72
N LEU A 26 8.98 -7.03 -11.59
CA LEU A 26 10.32 -7.61 -11.41
C LEU A 26 10.47 -8.98 -12.08
N ASP A 27 9.46 -9.83 -11.95
CA ASP A 27 9.47 -11.25 -12.32
C ASP A 27 8.33 -11.64 -13.27
N GLY A 28 7.41 -10.72 -13.60
CA GLY A 28 6.27 -10.98 -14.48
C GLY A 28 5.20 -11.88 -13.87
N GLN A 29 5.32 -12.22 -12.58
CA GLN A 29 4.40 -13.15 -11.93
C GLN A 29 3.07 -12.47 -11.59
N PRO A 30 1.93 -13.15 -11.82
CA PRO A 30 0.63 -12.66 -11.40
C PRO A 30 0.54 -12.66 -9.86
N THR A 31 -0.12 -11.65 -9.33
CA THR A 31 -0.40 -11.48 -7.92
C THR A 31 -1.72 -10.75 -7.74
N MET A 32 -2.23 -10.73 -6.52
CA MET A 32 -3.43 -9.97 -6.17
C MET A 32 -3.03 -8.80 -5.28
N LEU A 33 -3.58 -7.62 -5.55
CA LEU A 33 -3.49 -6.47 -4.67
C LEU A 33 -4.84 -6.25 -3.99
N THR A 34 -4.84 -6.00 -2.69
CA THR A 34 -6.04 -5.53 -1.98
C THR A 34 -6.08 -4.01 -2.02
N VAL A 35 -7.21 -3.47 -2.47
CA VAL A 35 -7.52 -2.03 -2.44
C VAL A 35 -8.15 -1.70 -1.10
N TRP A 36 -7.58 -0.72 -0.42
CA TRP A 36 -8.05 -0.22 0.88
C TRP A 36 -8.43 1.24 0.77
N LYS A 37 -9.52 1.62 1.45
CA LYS A 37 -9.94 3.01 1.67
C LYS A 37 -9.61 3.44 3.10
N SER A 38 -9.21 4.69 3.27
CA SER A 38 -8.98 5.32 4.57
C SER A 38 -9.08 6.85 4.45
N PHE A 39 -8.83 7.56 5.55
CA PHE A 39 -8.81 9.02 5.63
C PHE A 39 -7.42 9.51 6.00
N CYS A 40 -6.91 10.56 5.38
CA CYS A 40 -5.55 11.04 5.59
C CYS A 40 -5.36 11.55 7.02
N ALA A 41 -4.33 11.08 7.72
CA ALA A 41 -4.02 11.55 9.07
C ALA A 41 -3.62 13.05 9.16
N LYS A 42 -3.39 13.74 8.03
CA LYS A 42 -3.00 15.16 8.00
C LYS A 42 -4.16 16.08 7.63
N CYS A 43 -4.95 15.74 6.59
CA CYS A 43 -6.05 16.59 6.12
C CYS A 43 -7.44 16.00 6.32
N GLY A 44 -7.56 14.76 6.80
CA GLY A 44 -8.85 14.06 6.93
C GLY A 44 -9.47 13.62 5.61
N GLY A 45 -8.93 14.03 4.45
CA GLY A 45 -9.47 13.68 3.14
C GLY A 45 -9.40 12.17 2.85
N PRO A 46 -10.37 11.60 2.10
CA PRO A 46 -10.36 10.19 1.76
C PRO A 46 -9.19 9.87 0.82
N PHE A 47 -8.62 8.67 0.96
CA PHE A 47 -7.62 8.17 0.01
C PHE A 47 -7.71 6.64 -0.13
N GLU A 48 -7.15 6.16 -1.23
CA GLU A 48 -6.99 4.74 -1.50
C GLU A 48 -5.52 4.33 -1.45
N THR A 49 -5.28 3.12 -0.97
CA THR A 49 -3.95 2.50 -1.00
C THR A 49 -4.07 1.03 -1.37
N THR A 50 -3.10 0.55 -2.13
CA THR A 50 -3.03 -0.84 -2.56
C THR A 50 -1.82 -1.52 -1.94
N ILE A 51 -2.02 -2.73 -1.44
CA ILE A 51 -0.93 -3.60 -0.94
C ILE A 51 -1.11 -4.99 -1.52
N SER A 52 -0.06 -5.83 -1.47
CA SER A 52 -0.21 -7.24 -1.81
C SER A 52 -1.27 -7.89 -0.92
N ALA A 53 -2.16 -8.69 -1.49
CA ALA A 53 -3.14 -9.46 -0.73
C ALA A 53 -2.50 -10.46 0.24
N ALA A 54 -1.25 -10.86 -0.04
CA ALA A 54 -0.45 -11.71 0.83
C ALA A 54 0.31 -10.94 1.94
N ASP A 55 0.22 -9.60 1.99
CA ASP A 55 0.90 -8.80 3.02
C ASP A 55 0.05 -8.72 4.30
N GLU A 56 0.42 -9.55 5.28
CA GLU A 56 -0.24 -9.61 6.59
C GLU A 56 -0.04 -8.35 7.44
N ARG A 57 0.93 -7.49 7.09
CA ARG A 57 1.20 -6.25 7.84
C ARG A 57 0.16 -5.16 7.58
N GLY A 58 -0.71 -5.36 6.59
CA GLY A 58 -1.76 -4.43 6.20
C GLY A 58 -1.24 -3.12 5.60
N PRO A 59 -2.13 -2.13 5.39
CA PRO A 59 -1.77 -0.84 4.83
C PRO A 59 -0.76 -0.09 5.71
N GLN A 60 0.37 0.32 5.14
CA GLN A 60 1.40 1.07 5.89
C GLN A 60 1.22 2.59 5.81
N ASN A 61 0.72 3.08 4.66
CA ASN A 61 0.62 4.50 4.40
C ASN A 61 -0.63 5.11 5.07
N ARG A 62 -0.44 6.19 5.84
CA ARG A 62 -1.48 6.90 6.58
C ARG A 62 -1.93 8.23 5.94
N ARG A 63 -1.42 8.55 4.75
CA ARG A 63 -1.57 9.88 4.15
C ARG A 63 -2.00 9.78 2.69
N CYS A 64 -2.83 10.74 2.23
CA CYS A 64 -3.22 10.85 0.83
C CYS A 64 -2.01 11.16 -0.07
N PHE A 65 -2.22 11.15 -1.39
CA PHE A 65 -1.16 11.42 -2.36
C PHE A 65 -0.47 12.78 -2.15
N ASP A 66 -1.22 13.81 -1.72
CA ASP A 66 -0.69 15.16 -1.49
C ASP A 66 0.16 15.28 -0.23
N HIS A 67 -0.06 14.37 0.73
CA HIS A 67 0.56 14.44 2.07
C HIS A 67 1.51 13.28 2.37
N ARG A 68 1.54 12.25 1.52
CA ARG A 68 2.51 11.17 1.65
C ARG A 68 3.89 11.72 1.28
N ALA A 69 4.89 11.38 2.08
CA ALA A 69 6.26 11.72 1.73
C ALA A 69 6.64 11.01 0.42
N PRO A 70 7.40 11.65 -0.48
CA PRO A 70 7.96 10.97 -1.63
C PRO A 70 8.77 9.76 -1.15
N GLY A 71 8.50 8.59 -1.72
CA GLY A 71 9.24 7.38 -1.40
C GLY A 71 10.72 7.56 -1.76
N ARG A 72 11.63 7.13 -0.88
CA ARG A 72 13.06 7.08 -1.22
C ARG A 72 13.27 5.96 -2.23
N ALA A 73 13.72 6.30 -3.44
CA ALA A 73 14.12 5.30 -4.41
C ALA A 73 15.26 4.45 -3.83
N VAL A 74 15.07 3.14 -3.79
CA VAL A 74 16.15 2.21 -3.42
C VAL A 74 17.14 2.13 -4.56
N GLU A 75 18.39 2.57 -4.33
CA GLU A 75 19.44 2.40 -5.31
C GLU A 75 19.64 0.90 -5.58
N ARG A 76 19.50 0.50 -6.85
CA ARG A 76 19.82 -0.87 -7.27
C ARG A 76 21.29 -1.13 -6.94
N ARG A 77 21.57 -1.97 -5.94
CA ARG A 77 22.92 -2.53 -5.74
C ARG A 77 23.32 -3.22 -7.05
N LYS A 78 24.30 -2.64 -7.77
CA LYS A 78 24.91 -3.27 -8.95
C LYS A 78 25.45 -4.63 -8.52
N ARG A 79 24.91 -5.71 -9.10
CA ARG A 79 25.40 -7.08 -8.90
C ARG A 79 26.84 -7.13 -9.39
N LYS A 80 27.83 -7.25 -8.49
CA LYS A 80 29.24 -7.44 -8.88
C LYS A 80 29.33 -8.76 -9.64
N LYS A 81 29.68 -8.70 -10.93
CA LYS A 81 30.01 -9.86 -11.76
C LYS A 81 31.33 -10.44 -11.22
N LYS A 82 31.30 -11.62 -10.63
CA LYS A 82 32.53 -12.36 -10.24
C LYS A 82 33.18 -12.84 -11.54
N LYS A 83 34.46 -12.51 -11.75
CA LYS A 83 35.30 -13.01 -12.85
C LYS A 83 35.89 -14.35 -12.44
#